data_AF-A0A645EYW5-F1
#
_entry.id   AF-A0A645EYW5-F1
#
_cell.length_a   1.000
_cell.length_b   1.000
_cell.length_c   1.000
_cell.angle_alpha   90.00
_cell.angle_beta   90.00
_cell.angle_gamma   90.00
#
_symmetry.space_group_name_H-M   'P 1'
#
loop_
_entity.id
_entity.type
_entity.pdbx_description
1 polymer ?
#
loop_
_entity_poly.entity_id
_entity_poly.type
_entity_poly.pdbx_seq_one_letter_code
_entity_poly.pdbx_strand_id
1 'polypeptide(L)'
;MPNNFYNFMFKRASKEEEDRLLLESKDLIKSGVKDFLEGVTKTYPKKNINERMIDVVYHIIYPYYANYLTKKISIEKDKCINCKMCEMRCPVQSIKIKDKVTFKKDCLLCQRCMNSCPREAFVYKGKGFIQYNPDFDKFK
;
A
#
# COMPACT_ATOMS: atom_id res chain seq x y z
N MET A 1 -6.36 -2.08 -3.34
CA MET A 1 -6.19 -0.61 -3.41
C MET A 1 -5.65 -0.29 -4.79
N PRO A 2 -6.50 0.17 -5.72
CA PRO A 2 -6.04 0.58 -7.03
C PRO A 2 -5.07 1.74 -6.86
N ASN A 3 -3.84 1.53 -7.34
CA ASN A 3 -2.78 2.53 -7.36
C ASN A 3 -2.55 3.27 -6.03
N ASN A 4 -2.03 2.59 -5.01
CA ASN A 4 -1.77 3.20 -3.70
C ASN A 4 -0.81 4.41 -3.74
N PHE A 5 -0.09 4.65 -4.85
CA PHE A 5 0.88 5.74 -5.02
C PHE A 5 0.28 7.06 -5.53
N TYR A 6 -1.05 7.24 -5.52
CA TYR A 6 -1.69 8.48 -6.00
C TYR A 6 -1.37 9.72 -5.15
N ASN A 7 -1.03 9.52 -3.88
CA ASN A 7 -0.56 10.58 -3.00
C ASN A 7 0.89 11.00 -3.29
N PHE A 8 1.63 10.23 -4.09
CA PHE A 8 3.05 10.46 -4.35
C PHE A 8 3.37 10.82 -5.80
N MET A 9 2.81 10.09 -6.77
CA MET A 9 3.27 10.13 -8.17
C MET A 9 2.18 10.02 -9.22
N PHE A 10 1.10 9.30 -8.92
CA PHE A 10 0.12 8.96 -9.94
C PHE A 10 -1.22 9.64 -9.70
N LYS A 11 -2.13 9.54 -10.67
CA LYS A 11 -3.50 9.97 -10.49
C LYS A 11 -4.29 8.91 -9.73
N ARG A 12 -5.18 9.36 -8.85
CA ARG A 12 -6.16 8.48 -8.21
C ARG A 12 -7.14 7.98 -9.26
N ALA A 13 -7.53 6.71 -9.16
CA ALA A 13 -8.62 6.16 -9.96
C ALA A 13 -9.93 6.90 -9.66
N SER A 14 -10.82 7.01 -10.65
CA SER A 14 -12.17 7.53 -10.42
C SER A 14 -12.99 6.53 -9.61
N LYS A 15 -14.12 6.96 -9.04
CA LYS A 15 -14.95 6.05 -8.24
C LYS A 15 -15.52 4.92 -9.08
N GLU A 16 -15.88 5.21 -10.32
CA GLU A 16 -16.39 4.25 -11.30
C GLU A 16 -15.31 3.21 -11.64
N GLU A 17 -14.06 3.66 -11.82
CA GLU A 17 -12.91 2.78 -12.05
C GLU A 17 -12.60 1.90 -10.83
N GLU A 18 -12.61 2.49 -9.63
CA GLU A 18 -12.43 1.73 -8.38
C GLU A 18 -13.51 0.64 -8.24
N ASP A 19 -14.78 0.98 -8.48
CA ASP A 19 -15.90 0.05 -8.39
C ASP A 19 -15.80 -1.04 -9.48
N ARG A 20 -15.44 -0.70 -10.72
CA ARG A 20 -15.23 -1.68 -11.80
C ARG A 20 -14.15 -2.70 -11.43
N LEU A 21 -13.00 -2.24 -10.94
CA LEU A 21 -11.89 -3.11 -10.52
C LEU A 21 -12.29 -4.02 -9.34
N LEU A 22 -13.13 -3.54 -8.42
CA LEU A 22 -13.65 -4.36 -7.32
C LEU A 22 -14.59 -5.46 -7.83
N LEU A 23 -15.48 -5.17 -8.79
CA LEU A 23 -16.32 -6.18 -9.43
C LEU A 23 -15.48 -7.23 -10.17
N GLU A 24 -14.58 -6.80 -11.06
CA GLU A 24 -13.70 -7.69 -11.83
C GLU A 24 -12.83 -8.57 -10.93
N SER A 25 -12.44 -8.06 -9.75
CA SER A 25 -11.63 -8.83 -8.80
C SER A 25 -12.33 -10.11 -8.31
N LYS A 26 -13.67 -10.16 -8.31
CA LYS A 26 -14.42 -11.36 -7.90
C LYS A 26 -14.11 -12.56 -8.78
N ASP A 27 -14.10 -12.37 -10.09
CA ASP A 27 -13.85 -13.44 -11.05
C ASP A 27 -12.38 -13.89 -11.00
N LEU A 28 -11.46 -12.95 -10.81
CA LEU A 28 -10.05 -13.24 -10.59
C LEU A 28 -9.81 -14.03 -9.29
N ILE A 29 -10.50 -13.68 -8.20
CA ILE A 29 -10.42 -14.42 -6.94
C ILE A 29 -11.01 -15.81 -7.11
N LYS A 30 -12.18 -15.94 -7.75
CA LYS A 30 -12.85 -17.23 -7.96
C LYS A 30 -11.98 -18.19 -8.77
N SER A 31 -11.42 -17.72 -9.88
CA SER A 31 -10.49 -18.50 -10.70
C SER A 31 -9.20 -18.84 -9.94
N GLY A 32 -8.60 -17.86 -9.26
CA GLY A 32 -7.38 -18.08 -8.48
C GLY A 32 -7.56 -19.10 -7.35
N VAL A 33 -8.69 -19.07 -6.63
CA VAL A 33 -9.01 -20.04 -5.58
C VAL A 33 -9.26 -21.42 -6.17
N LYS A 34 -9.98 -21.51 -7.30
CA LYS A 34 -10.17 -22.78 -8.00
C LYS A 34 -8.83 -23.42 -8.37
N ASP A 35 -7.96 -22.66 -9.03
CA ASP A 35 -6.64 -23.11 -9.44
C ASP A 35 -5.81 -23.59 -8.23
N PHE A 36 -5.85 -22.83 -7.13
CA PHE A 36 -5.16 -23.20 -5.89
C PHE A 36 -5.67 -24.53 -5.31
N LEU A 37 -6.99 -24.73 -5.26
CA LEU A 37 -7.61 -25.95 -4.73
C LEU A 37 -7.36 -27.17 -5.64
N GLU A 38 -7.24 -26.95 -6.95
CA GLU A 38 -6.90 -27.99 -7.93
C GLU A 38 -5.38 -28.28 -7.98
N GLY A 39 -4.57 -27.61 -7.15
CA GLY A 39 -3.11 -27.79 -7.12
C GLY A 39 -2.40 -27.21 -8.35
N VAL A 40 -3.08 -26.38 -9.14
CA VAL A 40 -2.51 -25.75 -10.33
C VAL A 40 -1.46 -24.75 -9.90
N THR A 41 -0.20 -25.05 -10.21
CA THR A 41 0.90 -24.13 -9.94
C THR A 41 1.09 -23.18 -11.10
N LYS A 42 0.83 -21.89 -10.89
CA LYS A 42 1.18 -20.83 -11.84
C LYS A 42 2.51 -20.19 -11.44
N THR A 43 3.58 -20.50 -12.15
CA THR A 43 4.86 -19.83 -11.97
C THR A 43 4.97 -18.64 -12.91
N TYR A 44 5.20 -17.45 -12.38
CA TYR A 44 5.68 -16.32 -13.19
C TYR A 44 7.05 -16.69 -13.78
N PRO A 45 7.30 -16.42 -15.07
CA PRO A 45 8.33 -17.11 -15.84
C PRO A 45 9.78 -17.13 -15.31
N LYS A 46 10.26 -16.42 -14.31
CA LYS A 46 11.66 -16.32 -13.75
C LYS A 46 12.91 -16.38 -14.69
N LYS A 47 12.79 -16.70 -15.97
CA LYS A 47 13.89 -16.99 -16.90
C LYS A 47 14.14 -15.87 -17.90
N ASN A 48 13.26 -14.86 -17.97
CA ASN A 48 13.46 -13.78 -18.91
C ASN A 48 14.33 -12.66 -18.30
N ILE A 49 15.01 -11.91 -19.18
CA ILE A 49 15.91 -10.81 -18.80
C ILE A 49 15.19 -9.74 -17.96
N ASN A 50 13.89 -9.53 -18.22
CA ASN A 50 13.07 -8.53 -17.53
C ASN A 50 12.90 -8.87 -16.04
N GLU A 51 12.68 -10.13 -15.70
CA GLU A 51 12.52 -10.55 -14.30
C GLU A 51 13.81 -10.39 -13.50
N ARG A 52 14.97 -10.74 -14.09
CA ARG A 52 16.28 -10.48 -13.47
C ARG A 52 16.50 -8.99 -13.26
N MET A 53 16.15 -8.16 -14.24
CA MET A 53 16.25 -6.71 -14.12
C MET A 53 15.34 -6.17 -13.02
N ILE A 54 14.08 -6.64 -12.95
CA ILE A 54 13.14 -6.27 -11.88
C ILE A 54 13.69 -6.67 -10.52
N ASP A 55 14.26 -7.88 -10.39
CA ASP A 55 14.84 -8.37 -9.14
C ASP A 55 16.01 -7.49 -8.67
N VAL A 56 16.91 -7.13 -9.58
CA VAL A 56 18.03 -6.20 -9.31
C VAL A 56 17.52 -4.82 -8.91
N VAL A 57 16.56 -4.26 -9.65
CA VAL A 57 15.93 -2.97 -9.34
C VAL A 57 15.26 -3.03 -7.96
N TYR A 58 14.60 -4.14 -7.64
CA TYR A 58 13.94 -4.33 -6.36
C TYR A 58 14.94 -4.38 -5.21
N HIS A 59 16.04 -5.13 -5.33
CA HIS A 59 16.99 -5.23 -4.24
C HIS A 59 17.89 -4.00 -4.09
N ILE A 60 18.19 -3.30 -5.19
CA ILE A 60 19.08 -2.14 -5.17
C ILE A 60 18.29 -0.85 -5.02
N ILE A 61 17.35 -0.54 -5.92
CA ILE A 61 16.71 0.79 -6.01
C ILE A 61 15.60 0.94 -4.97
N TYR A 62 14.82 -0.10 -4.73
CA TYR A 62 13.63 -0.03 -3.87
C TYR A 62 13.93 0.42 -2.44
N PRO A 63 14.98 -0.05 -1.72
CA PRO A 63 15.26 0.41 -0.37
C PRO A 63 15.59 1.90 -0.28
N TYR A 64 16.37 2.43 -1.24
CA TYR A 64 16.66 3.86 -1.30
C TYR A 64 15.40 4.66 -1.61
N TYR A 65 14.60 4.17 -2.54
CA TYR A 65 13.38 4.83 -2.95
C TYR A 65 12.32 4.85 -1.83
N ALA A 66 12.14 3.74 -1.12
CA ALA A 66 11.27 3.64 0.05
C ALA A 66 11.70 4.61 1.17
N ASN A 67 13.00 4.65 1.46
CA ASN A 67 13.55 5.61 2.42
C ASN A 67 13.33 7.07 1.97
N TYR A 68 13.51 7.37 0.68
CA TYR A 68 13.29 8.71 0.14
C TYR A 68 11.82 9.16 0.25
N LEU A 69 10.86 8.28 -0.05
CA LEU A 69 9.45 8.60 0.05
C LEU A 69 8.98 8.72 1.50
N THR A 70 9.39 7.81 2.38
CA THR A 70 8.98 7.80 3.80
C THR A 70 9.46 9.04 4.56
N LYS A 71 10.61 9.62 4.20
CA LYS A 71 11.09 10.90 4.76
C LYS A 71 10.17 12.09 4.53
N LYS A 72 9.27 12.01 3.55
CA LYS A 72 8.31 13.06 3.21
C LYS A 72 6.93 12.83 3.84
N ILE A 73 6.76 11.74 4.57
CA ILE A 73 5.55 11.44 5.33
C ILE A 73 5.70 12.07 6.71
N SER A 74 4.72 12.85 7.12
CA SER A 74 4.65 13.44 8.46
C SER A 74 3.25 13.29 9.05
N ILE A 75 3.09 13.69 10.31
CA ILE A 75 1.83 13.62 11.04
C ILE A 75 1.45 15.02 11.54
N GLU A 76 0.20 15.40 11.33
CA GLU A 76 -0.46 16.54 11.95
C GLU A 76 -0.74 16.21 13.42
N LYS A 77 -0.01 16.85 14.34
CA LYS A 77 0.00 16.51 15.76
C LYS A 77 -1.35 16.76 16.44
N ASP A 78 -2.05 17.79 16.01
CA ASP A 78 -3.41 18.17 16.45
C ASP A 78 -4.46 17.10 16.11
N LYS A 79 -4.28 16.35 15.02
CA LYS A 79 -5.17 15.24 14.63
C LYS A 79 -4.78 13.91 15.29
N CYS A 80 -3.50 13.71 15.58
CA CYS A 80 -3.00 12.42 16.08
C CYS A 80 -3.35 12.18 17.55
N ILE A 81 -4.30 11.29 17.82
CA ILE A 81 -4.68 10.86 19.17
C ILE A 81 -3.78 9.78 19.78
N ASN A 82 -2.62 9.52 19.18
CA ASN A 82 -1.63 8.53 19.64
C ASN A 82 -2.19 7.10 19.88
N CYS A 83 -3.23 6.68 19.14
CA CYS A 83 -3.87 5.36 19.30
C CYS A 83 -3.01 4.16 18.88
N LYS A 84 -1.83 4.39 18.31
CA LYS A 84 -0.85 3.38 17.84
C LYS A 84 -1.35 2.36 16.79
N MET A 85 -2.55 2.52 16.25
CA MET A 85 -3.10 1.61 15.21
C MET A 85 -2.20 1.48 13.99
N CYS A 86 -1.54 2.57 13.57
CA CYS A 86 -0.61 2.59 12.45
C CYS A 86 0.64 1.72 12.69
N GLU A 87 1.13 1.63 13.94
CA GLU A 87 2.23 0.73 14.34
C GLU A 87 1.74 -0.72 14.37
N MET A 88 0.59 -0.98 14.99
CA MET A 88 0.01 -2.33 15.12
C MET A 88 -0.35 -2.96 13.78
N ARG A 89 -0.88 -2.16 12.83
CA ARG A 89 -1.29 -2.64 11.50
C ARG A 89 -0.15 -2.77 10.50
N CYS A 90 1.08 -2.39 10.88
CA CYS A 90 2.23 -2.50 9.98
C CYS A 90 2.70 -3.97 9.93
N PRO A 91 2.59 -4.67 8.78
CA PRO A 91 2.91 -6.09 8.69
C PRO A 91 4.38 -6.41 8.96
N VAL A 92 5.26 -5.41 8.76
CA VAL A 92 6.72 -5.51 8.94
C VAL A 92 7.23 -4.66 10.10
N GLN A 93 6.33 -4.11 10.94
CA GLN A 93 6.70 -3.29 12.11
C GLN A 93 7.73 -2.19 11.80
N SER A 94 7.60 -1.55 10.64
CA SER A 94 8.56 -0.59 10.13
C SER A 94 8.31 0.83 10.63
N ILE A 95 7.11 1.16 11.12
CA ILE A 95 6.72 2.52 11.55
C ILE A 95 6.78 2.68 13.07
N LYS A 96 7.25 3.84 13.53
CA LYS A 96 7.19 4.29 14.93
C LYS A 96 6.74 5.74 15.04
N ILE A 97 5.83 6.01 15.97
CA ILE A 97 5.40 7.37 16.34
C ILE A 97 5.94 7.69 17.74
N LYS A 98 6.87 8.64 17.81
CA LYS A 98 7.27 9.33 19.04
C LYS A 98 6.90 10.80 18.89
N ASP A 99 7.87 11.72 18.88
CA ASP A 99 7.65 13.14 18.57
C ASP A 99 7.39 13.39 17.08
N LYS A 100 7.90 12.48 16.24
CA LYS A 100 7.71 12.43 14.79
C LYS A 100 7.48 11.00 14.34
N VAL A 101 6.93 10.85 13.13
CA VAL A 101 6.87 9.56 12.46
C VAL A 101 8.25 9.18 11.94
N THR A 102 8.63 7.92 12.13
CA THR A 102 9.87 7.34 11.62
C THR A 102 9.59 5.99 10.99
N PHE A 103 10.38 5.65 9.97
CA PHE A 103 10.28 4.39 9.24
C PHE A 103 11.64 3.68 9.20
N LYS A 104 11.64 2.38 9.43
CA LYS A 104 12.78 1.47 9.19
C LYS A 104 12.95 1.21 7.69
N LYS A 105 14.11 0.69 7.29
CA LYS A 105 14.49 0.41 5.89
C LYS A 105 13.65 -0.69 5.23
N ASP A 106 13.04 -1.56 6.01
CA ASP A 106 12.17 -2.66 5.58
C ASP A 106 10.73 -2.22 5.24
N CYS A 107 10.44 -0.91 5.24
CA CYS A 107 9.12 -0.40 4.89
C CYS A 107 8.74 -0.78 3.44
N LEU A 108 7.69 -1.59 3.31
CA LEU A 108 7.16 -2.05 2.01
C LEU A 108 6.32 -1.01 1.25
N LEU A 109 6.31 0.26 1.70
CA LEU A 109 5.48 1.34 1.14
C LEU A 109 4.01 0.95 0.87
N CYS A 110 3.45 -0.01 1.62
CA CYS A 110 2.08 -0.48 1.40
C CYS A 110 1.01 0.58 1.74
N GLN A 111 1.40 1.64 2.45
CA GLN A 111 0.56 2.76 2.88
C GLN A 111 -0.62 2.39 3.80
N ARG A 112 -0.63 1.18 4.36
CA ARG A 112 -1.68 0.73 5.28
C ARG A 112 -1.77 1.61 6.53
N CYS A 113 -0.65 2.04 7.09
CA CYS A 113 -0.61 2.93 8.26
C CYS A 113 -1.35 4.26 8.02
N MET A 114 -1.16 4.83 6.84
CA MET A 114 -1.73 6.10 6.41
C MET A 114 -3.22 6.00 6.13
N ASN A 115 -3.65 4.95 5.42
CA ASN A 115 -5.04 4.72 5.04
C ASN A 115 -5.92 4.16 6.16
N SER A 116 -5.33 3.71 7.27
CA SER A 116 -6.07 3.18 8.42
C SER A 116 -6.10 4.12 9.62
N CYS A 117 -5.57 5.34 9.48
CA CYS A 117 -5.58 6.32 10.56
C CYS A 117 -7.00 6.88 10.74
N PRO A 118 -7.67 6.65 11.89
CA PRO A 118 -9.06 7.07 12.08
C PRO A 118 -9.24 8.60 12.19
N ARG A 119 -8.14 9.34 12.25
CA ARG A 119 -8.12 10.81 12.37
C ARG A 119 -7.47 11.49 11.17
N GLU A 120 -7.18 10.73 10.10
CA GLU A 120 -6.55 11.24 8.88
C GLU A 120 -5.29 12.10 9.15
N ALA A 121 -4.53 11.74 10.19
CA ALA A 121 -3.46 12.58 10.71
C ALA A 121 -2.18 12.56 9.85
N PHE A 122 -2.08 11.68 8.85
CA PHE A 122 -0.91 11.57 8.00
C PHE A 122 -0.98 12.56 6.83
N VAL A 123 0.17 13.15 6.49
CA VAL A 123 0.34 14.01 5.32
C VAL A 123 1.59 13.62 4.54
N TYR A 124 1.59 13.90 3.25
CA TYR A 124 2.76 13.74 2.38
C TYR A 124 3.18 15.10 1.83
N LYS A 125 4.45 15.48 2.04
CA LYS A 125 4.96 16.82 1.71
C LYS A 125 4.05 17.95 2.25
N GLY A 126 3.55 17.77 3.47
CA GLY A 126 2.65 18.74 4.13
C GLY A 126 1.22 18.80 3.57
N LYS A 127 0.83 17.90 2.66
CA LYS A 127 -0.52 17.84 2.11
C LYS A 127 -1.27 16.59 2.59
N GLY A 128 -2.51 16.78 3.03
CA GLY A 128 -3.44 15.68 3.26
C GLY A 128 -3.74 14.92 1.96
N PHE A 129 -4.26 13.70 2.11
CA PHE A 129 -4.70 12.87 1.00
C PHE A 129 -5.99 12.16 1.39
N ILE A 130 -6.80 11.83 0.40
CA ILE A 130 -8.02 11.06 0.63
C ILE A 130 -7.61 9.62 0.94
N GLN A 131 -8.09 9.06 2.05
CA GLN A 131 -7.83 7.66 2.38
C GLN A 131 -8.64 6.71 1.48
N TYR A 132 -8.05 5.56 1.15
CA TYR A 132 -8.79 4.48 0.51
C TYR A 132 -9.55 3.66 1.54
N ASN A 133 -10.87 3.82 1.55
CA ASN A 133 -11.80 3.09 2.40
C ASN A 133 -13.06 2.71 1.60
N PRO A 134 -12.98 1.71 0.70
CA PRO A 134 -14.14 1.28 -0.06
C PRO A 134 -15.15 0.59 0.85
N ASP A 135 -16.44 0.82 0.58
CA ASP A 135 -17.51 0.02 1.15
C ASP A 135 -17.58 -1.32 0.41
N PHE A 136 -17.02 -2.36 1.03
CA PHE A 136 -17.04 -3.70 0.45
C PHE A 136 -18.42 -4.36 0.53
N ASP A 137 -19.34 -3.88 1.37
CA ASP A 137 -20.67 -4.46 1.52
C ASP A 137 -21.55 -4.19 0.29
N LYS A 138 -21.30 -3.07 -0.41
CA LYS A 138 -21.89 -2.78 -1.73
C LYS A 138 -21.63 -3.88 -2.77
N PHE A 139 -20.59 -4.68 -2.57
CA PHE A 139 -20.14 -5.70 -3.52
C PHE A 139 -20.23 -7.11 -2.94
N LYS A 140 -20.95 -7.35 -1.85
CA LYS A 140 -21.29 -8.72 -1.45
C LYS A 140 -22.33 -9.27 -2.41
#